data_AF-A0A934ERA2-F1
#
_entry.id   AF-A0A934ERA2-F1
#
_cell.length_a   1.000
_cell.length_b   1.000
_cell.length_c   1.000
_cell.angle_alpha   90.00
_cell.angle_beta   90.00
_cell.angle_gamma   90.00
#
_symmetry.space_group_name_H-M   'P 1'
#
loop_
_entity.id
_entity.type
_entity.pdbx_description
1 polymer ?
#
loop_
_entity_poly.entity_id
_entity_poly.type
_entity_poly.pdbx_seq_one_letter_code
_entity_poly.pdbx_strand_id
1 'polypeptide(L)'
;MAGLRKKSQKSLYDGRRFKYYLLAFLLIGLVFGLQCVGWFDPLSIATSVYAISIHPYIINLINSFFGYLSAIPLIGYSFAVIHKFIQEILFAYHAPFFRAHGILLMVFVLLIATGMVFRRYWCRNICPMGAILALLSDWTIFKRTVSSSCTSCGLCVESCGMGAIESDGQGTKAGECILCMTCQKICPENSITFGNKQPAGQRYEIDLSKRAFIISGLTGAATTPFLKLNYTKSINKGKTSIIRPPGAVDEEDFVALCIRCGECMKVCKTNGLHPVLLAAGIEGVWTPKLIPRIGYCDYGCVLCTRVCPSGAIRRLPLEEKREVALGKARIDHNRCIPWVGYARLPELEKEWQDFNCGVCEEVCPVPTKAIHFNTYVDAQGREIRRPFVREDVCVGCGFCEKVCPVLGTSAIVVEGIQPQTKVKRPKEILNKNFLPETLGDWKRISGPNIYEGKDKLYEYIDGGAEPYLSYSFICVFNAEYVKDANKKILIDVWEFGSPEDAFGVFSKDRAGTDIKLGNGSALFNNYLYL
;
A
#
# COMPACT_ATOMS: atom_id res chain seq x y z
N MET A 1 43.63 1.70 19.92
CA MET A 1 42.51 0.92 19.30
C MET A 1 42.94 -0.35 18.56
N ALA A 2 44.15 -0.43 17.95
CA ALA A 2 44.60 -1.63 17.23
C ALA A 2 44.85 -2.88 18.13
N GLY A 3 45.32 -2.69 19.37
CA GLY A 3 45.59 -3.80 20.31
C GLY A 3 44.35 -4.52 20.85
N LEU A 4 43.25 -3.79 21.09
CA LEU A 4 41.96 -4.36 21.51
C LEU A 4 41.32 -5.19 20.37
N ARG A 5 41.45 -4.73 19.12
CA ARG A 5 41.06 -5.49 17.91
C ARG A 5 41.81 -6.82 17.80
N LYS A 6 43.12 -6.84 18.10
CA LYS A 6 43.99 -8.01 17.99
C LYS A 6 43.64 -9.13 18.98
N LYS A 7 43.23 -8.79 20.21
CA LYS A 7 42.82 -9.75 21.25
C LYS A 7 41.40 -10.30 21.03
N SER A 8 40.48 -9.47 20.56
CA SER A 8 39.09 -9.84 20.23
C SER A 8 39.00 -10.87 19.08
N GLN A 9 39.87 -10.74 18.08
CA GLN A 9 39.88 -11.61 16.90
C GLN A 9 40.34 -13.05 17.18
N LYS A 10 41.08 -13.29 18.28
CA LYS A 10 41.60 -14.61 18.68
C LYS A 10 40.64 -15.46 19.53
N SER A 11 39.55 -14.89 20.06
CA SER A 11 38.72 -15.57 21.08
C SER A 11 37.20 -15.41 20.91
N LEU A 12 36.71 -14.63 19.94
CA LEU A 12 35.26 -14.60 19.70
C LEU A 12 34.84 -15.81 18.86
N TYR A 13 34.01 -16.66 19.47
CA TYR A 13 33.08 -17.62 18.89
C TYR A 13 32.90 -17.46 17.36
N ASP A 14 33.30 -18.47 16.59
CA ASP A 14 33.15 -18.46 15.13
C ASP A 14 31.68 -18.67 14.74
N GLY A 15 30.90 -17.58 14.80
CA GLY A 15 29.46 -17.55 14.51
C GLY A 15 29.08 -17.86 13.06
N ARG A 16 30.01 -18.27 12.20
CA ARG A 16 29.78 -18.60 10.78
C ARG A 16 28.72 -19.67 10.57
N ARG A 17 28.57 -20.59 11.52
CA ARG A 17 27.55 -21.63 11.47
C ARG A 17 26.13 -21.03 11.42
N PHE A 18 25.95 -19.86 12.04
CA PHE A 18 24.64 -19.21 12.16
C PHE A 18 24.02 -18.86 10.81
N LYS A 19 24.78 -18.28 9.84
CA LYS A 19 24.24 -17.96 8.51
C LYS A 19 23.70 -19.19 7.77
N TYR A 20 24.28 -20.38 7.97
CA TYR A 20 23.81 -21.63 7.36
C TYR A 20 22.53 -22.14 8.03
N TYR A 21 22.48 -22.07 9.36
CA TYR A 21 21.28 -22.43 10.11
C TYR A 21 20.12 -21.47 9.84
N LEU A 22 20.41 -20.17 9.73
CA LEU A 22 19.44 -19.16 9.30
C LEU A 22 18.97 -19.42 7.87
N LEU A 23 19.87 -19.75 6.95
CA LEU A 23 19.50 -20.14 5.58
C LEU A 23 18.55 -21.35 5.58
N ALA A 24 18.86 -22.40 6.37
CA ALA A 24 17.99 -23.57 6.49
C ALA A 24 16.60 -23.21 7.05
N PHE A 25 16.55 -22.39 8.10
CA PHE A 25 15.31 -21.85 8.66
C PHE A 25 14.50 -21.08 7.62
N LEU A 26 15.13 -20.18 6.86
CA LEU A 26 14.45 -19.35 5.86
C LEU A 26 13.95 -20.16 4.66
N LEU A 27 14.77 -21.07 4.12
CA LEU A 27 14.38 -21.89 2.97
C LEU A 27 13.25 -22.85 3.32
N ILE A 28 13.33 -23.53 4.47
CA ILE A 28 12.28 -24.47 4.89
C ILE A 28 11.04 -23.68 5.30
N GLY A 29 11.17 -22.57 6.04
CA GLY A 29 10.04 -21.68 6.34
C GLY A 29 9.31 -21.20 5.09
N LEU A 30 10.04 -20.84 4.03
CA LEU A 30 9.47 -20.41 2.75
C LEU A 30 8.56 -21.49 2.12
N VAL A 31 8.95 -22.77 2.18
CA VAL A 31 8.13 -23.90 1.69
C VAL A 31 6.77 -23.96 2.40
N PHE A 32 6.71 -23.56 3.66
CA PHE A 32 5.48 -23.50 4.45
C PHE A 32 4.79 -22.13 4.40
N GLY A 33 5.26 -21.20 3.55
CA GLY A 33 4.66 -19.89 3.35
C GLY A 33 5.06 -18.81 4.36
N LEU A 34 6.21 -18.98 5.06
CA LEU A 34 6.82 -17.97 5.92
C LEU A 34 7.85 -17.16 5.13
N GLN A 35 7.47 -15.97 4.67
CA GLN A 35 8.40 -15.08 3.97
C GLN A 35 9.08 -14.10 4.93
N CYS A 36 10.24 -14.48 5.47
CA CYS A 36 11.09 -13.62 6.31
C CYS A 36 12.38 -13.15 5.62
N VAL A 37 12.63 -13.51 4.36
CA VAL A 37 13.91 -13.24 3.68
C VAL A 37 14.19 -11.73 3.59
N GLY A 38 13.16 -10.89 3.39
CA GLY A 38 13.31 -9.44 3.31
C GLY A 38 13.92 -8.78 4.56
N TRP A 39 13.86 -9.41 5.73
CA TRP A 39 14.49 -8.91 6.96
C TRP A 39 15.98 -9.22 7.08
N PHE A 40 16.48 -10.16 6.28
CA PHE A 40 17.87 -10.62 6.30
C PHE A 40 18.59 -10.41 4.96
N ASP A 41 17.88 -9.92 3.95
CA ASP A 41 18.45 -9.53 2.67
C ASP A 41 19.07 -8.13 2.76
N PRO A 42 20.39 -7.96 2.54
CA PRO A 42 21.06 -6.67 2.65
C PRO A 42 20.50 -5.61 1.69
N LEU A 43 20.03 -6.00 0.50
CA LEU A 43 19.45 -5.06 -0.47
C LEU A 43 18.09 -4.54 -0.01
N SER A 44 17.22 -5.43 0.45
CA SER A 44 15.92 -5.09 1.03
C SER A 44 16.08 -4.22 2.28
N ILE A 45 17.01 -4.55 3.18
CA ILE A 45 17.30 -3.71 4.36
C ILE A 45 17.79 -2.32 3.93
N ALA A 46 18.78 -2.25 3.04
CA ALA A 46 19.36 -0.97 2.60
C ALA A 46 18.32 -0.09 1.90
N THR A 47 17.53 -0.65 0.98
CA THR A 47 16.46 0.06 0.27
C THR A 47 15.36 0.53 1.23
N SER A 48 14.94 -0.31 2.18
CA SER A 48 13.94 0.05 3.19
C SER A 48 14.42 1.18 4.10
N VAL A 49 15.65 1.09 4.61
CA VAL A 49 16.24 2.13 5.46
C VAL A 49 16.38 3.43 4.67
N TYR A 50 16.83 3.35 3.42
CA TYR A 50 16.91 4.51 2.56
C TYR A 50 15.51 5.13 2.37
N ALA A 51 14.53 4.37 1.92
CA ALA A 51 13.18 4.85 1.62
C ALA A 51 12.45 5.43 2.85
N ILE A 52 12.49 4.72 3.97
CA ILE A 52 11.66 4.99 5.15
C ILE A 52 12.37 5.92 6.15
N SER A 53 13.69 5.83 6.25
CA SER A 53 14.46 6.59 7.25
C SER A 53 15.29 7.70 6.64
N ILE A 54 16.17 7.41 5.67
CA ILE A 54 17.17 8.39 5.20
C ILE A 54 16.55 9.42 4.25
N HIS A 55 15.77 8.97 3.27
CA HIS A 55 15.21 9.79 2.20
C HIS A 55 14.36 10.97 2.73
N PRO A 56 13.44 10.80 3.71
CA PRO A 56 12.70 11.92 4.28
C PRO A 56 13.59 13.01 4.88
N TYR A 57 14.67 12.65 5.58
CA TYR A 57 15.60 13.64 6.15
C TYR A 57 16.41 14.36 5.07
N ILE A 58 16.85 13.65 4.03
CA ILE A 58 17.54 14.27 2.89
C ILE A 58 16.60 15.28 2.21
N ILE A 59 15.36 14.90 1.94
CA ILE A 59 14.36 15.79 1.33
C ILE A 59 14.08 17.00 2.23
N ASN A 60 13.92 16.78 3.53
CA ASN A 60 13.71 17.86 4.49
C ASN A 60 14.90 18.83 4.50
N LEU A 61 16.13 18.31 4.55
CA LEU A 61 17.35 19.12 4.54
C LEU A 61 17.47 19.94 3.25
N ILE A 62 17.23 19.33 2.09
CA ILE A 62 17.24 20.01 0.78
C ILE A 62 16.18 21.12 0.78
N ASN A 63 14.94 20.80 1.16
CA ASN A 63 13.85 21.79 1.17
C ASN A 63 14.12 22.95 2.14
N SER A 64 14.64 22.68 3.33
CA SER A 64 15.01 23.73 4.29
C SER A 64 16.17 24.59 3.77
N PHE A 65 17.19 23.97 3.16
CA PHE A 65 18.33 24.67 2.60
C PHE A 65 17.95 25.60 1.44
N PHE A 66 17.20 25.08 0.46
CA PHE A 66 16.75 25.90 -0.67
C PHE A 66 15.68 26.92 -0.26
N GLY A 67 14.82 26.58 0.69
CA GLY A 67 13.87 27.55 1.29
C GLY A 67 14.60 28.73 1.90
N TYR A 68 15.67 28.48 2.67
CA TYR A 68 16.52 29.53 3.22
C TYR A 68 17.21 30.37 2.13
N LEU A 69 17.81 29.73 1.12
CA LEU A 69 18.48 30.44 0.02
C LEU A 69 17.53 31.29 -0.83
N SER A 70 16.30 30.81 -1.03
CA SER A 70 15.28 31.53 -1.79
C SER A 70 14.84 32.84 -1.12
N ALA A 71 15.06 32.98 0.20
CA ALA A 71 14.75 34.18 0.96
C ALA A 71 15.84 35.27 0.89
N ILE A 72 16.99 35.01 0.26
CA ILE A 72 18.10 35.97 0.16
C ILE A 72 17.84 36.97 -0.99
N PRO A 73 17.83 38.29 -0.73
CA PRO A 73 17.73 39.31 -1.77
C PRO A 73 18.90 39.21 -2.78
N LEU A 74 18.66 39.49 -4.07
CA LEU A 74 19.52 39.28 -5.26
C LEU A 74 19.53 37.87 -5.89
N ILE A 75 19.66 36.78 -5.12
CA ILE A 75 19.90 35.44 -5.69
C ILE A 75 18.69 34.49 -5.50
N GLY A 76 17.70 34.90 -4.71
CA GLY A 76 16.54 34.07 -4.34
C GLY A 76 15.75 33.50 -5.54
N TYR A 77 15.59 34.27 -6.62
CA TYR A 77 14.89 33.81 -7.83
C TYR A 77 15.60 32.61 -8.49
N SER A 78 16.92 32.69 -8.67
CA SER A 78 17.71 31.60 -9.25
C SER A 78 17.62 30.34 -8.41
N PHE A 79 17.68 30.47 -7.08
CA PHE A 79 17.53 29.34 -6.17
C PHE A 79 16.11 28.77 -6.16
N ALA A 80 15.06 29.57 -6.32
CA ALA A 80 13.69 29.08 -6.43
C ALA A 80 13.49 28.25 -7.71
N VAL A 81 14.06 28.66 -8.83
CA VAL A 81 14.02 27.89 -10.09
C VAL A 81 14.77 26.56 -9.95
N ILE A 82 15.98 26.59 -9.37
CA ILE A 82 16.77 25.38 -9.10
C ILE A 82 16.03 24.45 -8.12
N HIS A 83 15.42 25.01 -7.07
CA HIS A 83 14.67 24.26 -6.07
C HIS A 83 13.48 23.53 -6.70
N LYS A 84 12.70 24.21 -7.54
CA LYS A 84 11.57 23.60 -8.27
C LYS A 84 12.04 22.45 -9.17
N PHE A 85 13.14 22.66 -9.89
CA PHE A 85 13.72 21.62 -10.75
C PHE A 85 14.19 20.40 -9.93
N ILE A 86 14.85 20.63 -8.78
CA ILE A 86 15.26 19.56 -7.87
C ILE A 86 14.05 18.83 -7.28
N GLN A 87 12.97 19.55 -6.94
CA GLN A 87 11.73 18.96 -6.43
C GLN A 87 11.07 18.04 -7.46
N GLU A 88 11.06 18.44 -8.73
CA GLU A 88 10.57 17.60 -9.83
C GLU A 88 11.42 16.34 -10.04
N ILE A 89 12.76 16.46 -10.01
CA ILE A 89 13.67 15.31 -10.20
C ILE A 89 13.64 14.34 -9.02
N LEU A 90 13.70 14.85 -7.79
CA LEU A 90 13.79 14.04 -6.58
C LEU A 90 12.43 13.61 -6.02
N PHE A 91 11.32 14.00 -6.68
CA PHE A 91 9.96 13.85 -6.16
C PHE A 91 9.81 14.40 -4.72
N ALA A 92 10.49 15.50 -4.43
CA ALA A 92 10.76 16.03 -3.08
C ALA A 92 9.70 17.01 -2.54
N TYR A 93 8.45 16.90 -3.00
CA TYR A 93 7.39 17.88 -2.68
C TYR A 93 7.05 17.94 -1.19
N HIS A 94 7.06 16.80 -0.50
CA HIS A 94 6.87 16.71 0.94
C HIS A 94 7.81 15.66 1.52
N ALA A 95 8.50 15.96 2.63
CA ALA A 95 9.32 15.00 3.36
C ALA A 95 8.41 14.02 4.14
N PRO A 96 8.28 12.75 3.71
CA PRO A 96 7.33 11.84 4.33
C PRO A 96 7.93 11.24 5.60
N PHE A 97 7.57 11.73 6.79
CA PHE A 97 7.99 11.08 8.04
C PHE A 97 7.15 9.83 8.29
N PHE A 98 7.77 8.65 8.16
CA PHE A 98 7.08 7.37 8.32
C PHE A 98 7.01 6.92 9.79
N ARG A 99 5.97 6.17 10.17
CA ARG A 99 5.92 5.55 11.50
C ARG A 99 7.08 4.56 11.68
N ALA A 100 7.66 4.53 12.87
CA ALA A 100 8.73 3.60 13.26
C ALA A 100 10.04 3.65 12.44
N HIS A 101 10.27 4.70 11.65
CA HIS A 101 11.53 4.92 10.93
C HIS A 101 12.75 4.88 11.87
N GLY A 102 12.65 5.45 13.08
CA GLY A 102 13.74 5.44 14.06
C GLY A 102 14.18 4.05 14.51
N ILE A 103 13.25 3.08 14.61
CA ILE A 103 13.58 1.68 14.95
C ILE A 103 14.38 1.05 13.82
N LEU A 104 13.93 1.23 12.57
CA LEU A 104 14.60 0.69 11.39
C LEU A 104 16.02 1.28 11.25
N LEU A 105 16.16 2.60 11.43
CA LEU A 105 17.46 3.29 11.41
C LEU A 105 18.38 2.79 12.53
N MET A 106 17.87 2.63 13.75
CA MET A 106 18.64 2.14 14.89
C MET A 106 19.20 0.74 14.63
N VAL A 107 18.36 -0.20 14.16
CA VAL A 107 18.80 -1.55 13.79
C VAL A 107 19.88 -1.49 12.72
N PHE A 108 19.69 -0.66 11.68
CA PHE A 108 20.68 -0.52 10.61
C PHE A 108 22.02 0.06 11.10
N VAL A 109 21.99 1.09 11.95
CA VAL A 109 23.20 1.66 12.56
C VAL A 109 23.92 0.63 13.41
N LEU A 110 23.20 -0.16 14.21
CA LEU A 110 23.79 -1.26 14.99
C LEU A 110 24.44 -2.30 14.06
N LEU A 111 23.78 -2.67 12.97
CA LEU A 111 24.36 -3.59 11.97
C LEU A 111 25.66 -3.04 11.37
N ILE A 112 25.71 -1.76 10.98
CA ILE A 112 26.93 -1.12 10.48
C ILE A 112 28.02 -1.04 11.55
N ALA A 113 27.65 -0.69 12.79
CA ALA A 113 28.57 -0.57 13.91
C ALA A 113 29.28 -1.91 14.20
N THR A 114 28.60 -3.05 14.06
CA THR A 114 29.26 -4.36 14.16
C THR A 114 30.36 -4.56 13.12
N GLY A 115 30.18 -3.99 11.92
CA GLY A 115 31.18 -3.97 10.85
C GLY A 115 32.42 -3.13 11.16
N MET A 116 32.28 -2.10 11.99
CA MET A 116 33.41 -1.28 12.46
C MET A 116 34.28 -2.04 13.46
N VAL A 117 33.70 -2.93 14.26
CA VAL A 117 34.43 -3.79 15.19
C VAL A 117 35.03 -4.99 14.46
N PHE A 118 34.20 -5.68 13.66
CA PHE A 118 34.55 -6.90 12.95
C PHE A 118 34.37 -6.73 11.44
N ARG A 119 35.45 -6.86 10.67
CA ARG A 119 35.39 -6.74 9.21
C ARG A 119 34.38 -7.75 8.64
N ARG A 120 33.44 -7.23 7.84
CA ARG A 120 32.43 -8.02 7.11
C ARG A 120 31.60 -8.97 7.99
N TYR A 121 31.33 -8.57 9.25
CA TYR A 121 30.61 -9.40 10.23
C TYR A 121 29.28 -9.95 9.70
N TRP A 122 28.46 -9.10 9.07
CA TRP A 122 27.19 -9.49 8.47
C TRP A 122 27.34 -10.63 7.46
N CYS A 123 28.18 -10.44 6.44
CA CYS A 123 28.40 -11.45 5.39
C CYS A 123 29.03 -12.73 5.93
N ARG A 124 29.86 -12.62 6.97
CA ARG A 124 30.55 -13.75 7.60
C ARG A 124 29.61 -14.61 8.43
N ASN A 125 28.72 -14.00 9.22
CA ASN A 125 28.03 -14.70 10.30
C ASN A 125 26.50 -14.71 10.19
N ILE A 126 25.88 -13.72 9.52
CA ILE A 126 24.41 -13.54 9.55
C ILE A 126 23.78 -13.70 8.17
N CYS A 127 24.38 -13.12 7.14
CA CYS A 127 23.78 -12.99 5.81
C CYS A 127 23.45 -14.35 5.17
N PRO A 128 22.16 -14.67 4.91
CA PRO A 128 21.76 -15.91 4.22
C PRO A 128 22.32 -15.98 2.79
N MET A 129 22.37 -14.83 2.09
CA MET A 129 23.00 -14.75 0.76
C MET A 129 24.49 -15.12 0.83
N GLY A 130 25.18 -14.73 1.91
CA GLY A 130 26.57 -15.13 2.16
C GLY A 130 26.73 -16.64 2.42
N ALA A 131 25.70 -17.32 2.93
CA ALA A 131 25.69 -18.77 3.09
C ALA A 131 25.47 -19.47 1.74
N ILE A 132 24.53 -18.98 0.91
CA ILE A 132 24.31 -19.50 -0.46
C ILE A 132 25.59 -19.38 -1.29
N LEU A 133 26.20 -18.19 -1.31
CA LEU A 133 27.45 -17.97 -2.06
C LEU A 133 28.58 -18.87 -1.55
N ALA A 134 28.66 -19.11 -0.23
CA ALA A 134 29.64 -20.03 0.32
C ALA A 134 29.41 -21.48 -0.13
N LEU A 135 28.16 -21.95 -0.19
CA LEU A 135 27.82 -23.29 -0.69
C LEU A 135 28.18 -23.46 -2.18
N LEU A 136 28.02 -22.41 -2.99
CA LEU A 136 28.32 -22.44 -4.43
C LEU A 136 29.80 -22.21 -4.75
N SER A 137 30.57 -21.65 -3.82
CA SER A 137 31.96 -21.28 -4.07
C SER A 137 32.93 -22.46 -4.23
N ASP A 138 32.51 -23.69 -3.91
CA ASP A 138 33.32 -24.88 -4.18
C ASP A 138 33.55 -25.14 -5.68
N TRP A 139 32.68 -24.57 -6.53
CA TRP A 139 32.76 -24.63 -7.99
C TRP A 139 33.66 -23.56 -8.62
N THR A 140 34.39 -22.78 -7.82
CA THR A 140 35.30 -21.78 -8.39
C THR A 140 36.50 -22.43 -9.07
N ILE A 141 36.90 -21.83 -10.19
CA ILE A 141 38.12 -22.22 -10.92
C ILE A 141 39.34 -21.89 -10.07
N PHE A 142 39.40 -20.70 -9.45
CA PHE A 142 40.54 -20.29 -8.65
C PHE A 142 40.36 -20.69 -7.19
N LYS A 143 41.38 -21.33 -6.62
CA LYS A 143 41.47 -21.71 -5.20
C LYS A 143 42.83 -21.30 -4.65
N ARG A 144 42.85 -20.87 -3.39
CA ARG A 144 44.06 -20.42 -2.71
C ARG A 144 44.96 -21.61 -2.38
N THR A 145 46.22 -21.54 -2.77
CA THR A 145 47.25 -22.54 -2.49
C THR A 145 48.45 -21.87 -1.84
N VAL A 146 49.03 -22.52 -0.84
CA VAL A 146 50.20 -22.03 -0.10
C VAL A 146 51.37 -22.99 -0.32
N SER A 147 52.53 -22.48 -0.73
CA SER A 147 53.75 -23.29 -0.90
C SER A 147 54.44 -23.56 0.44
N SER A 148 55.41 -24.48 0.43
CA SER A 148 56.27 -24.79 1.57
C SER A 148 57.19 -23.64 2.00
N SER A 149 57.33 -22.57 1.21
CA SER A 149 58.10 -21.37 1.61
C SER A 149 57.38 -20.51 2.65
N CYS A 150 56.16 -20.88 3.07
CA CYS A 150 55.41 -20.13 4.06
C CYS A 150 56.04 -20.19 5.45
N THR A 151 56.39 -19.02 6.00
CA THR A 151 56.95 -18.86 7.35
C THR A 151 55.89 -18.79 8.45
N SER A 152 54.61 -18.97 8.14
CA SER A 152 53.47 -18.85 9.08
C SER A 152 53.43 -17.50 9.82
N CYS A 153 53.86 -16.41 9.18
CA CYS A 153 53.95 -15.08 9.79
C CYS A 153 52.60 -14.43 10.18
N GLY A 154 51.48 -14.98 9.73
CA GLY A 154 50.13 -14.53 10.11
C GLY A 154 49.59 -13.27 9.42
N LEU A 155 50.39 -12.56 8.61
CA LEU A 155 49.96 -11.32 7.92
C LEU A 155 48.72 -11.51 7.03
N CYS A 156 48.63 -12.65 6.34
CA CYS A 156 47.48 -12.99 5.52
C CYS A 156 46.21 -13.23 6.37
N VAL A 157 46.36 -13.83 7.56
CA VAL A 157 45.28 -14.10 8.51
C VAL A 157 44.68 -12.80 9.03
N GLU A 158 45.54 -11.88 9.50
CA GLU A 158 45.11 -10.56 10.00
C GLU A 158 44.43 -9.72 8.90
N SER A 159 44.93 -9.82 7.67
CA SER A 159 44.43 -9.04 6.53
C SER A 159 43.16 -9.62 5.91
N CYS A 160 42.85 -10.90 6.14
CA CYS A 160 41.69 -11.55 5.56
C CYS A 160 40.38 -10.96 6.12
N GLY A 161 39.72 -10.10 5.34
CA GLY A 161 38.46 -9.46 5.75
C GLY A 161 37.30 -10.44 5.97
N MET A 162 37.36 -11.64 5.37
CA MET A 162 36.40 -12.73 5.62
C MET A 162 36.84 -13.66 6.75
N GLY A 163 38.07 -13.53 7.28
CA GLY A 163 38.66 -14.47 8.24
C GLY A 163 38.72 -15.92 7.74
N ALA A 164 38.81 -16.12 6.43
CA ALA A 164 38.76 -17.44 5.79
C ALA A 164 40.06 -18.23 5.89
N ILE A 165 41.11 -17.69 6.52
CA ILE A 165 42.43 -18.32 6.63
C ILE A 165 42.61 -18.79 8.07
N GLU A 166 43.10 -20.02 8.25
CA GLU A 166 43.41 -20.61 9.55
C GLU A 166 44.59 -19.92 10.23
N SER A 167 44.74 -20.13 11.53
CA SER A 167 45.78 -19.47 12.35
C SER A 167 47.21 -19.79 11.91
N ASP A 168 47.43 -20.91 11.23
CA ASP A 168 48.71 -21.31 10.65
C ASP A 168 49.07 -20.51 9.37
N GLY A 169 48.12 -19.74 8.82
CA GLY A 169 48.30 -19.02 7.57
C GLY A 169 48.30 -19.92 6.33
N GLN A 170 48.18 -21.24 6.46
CA GLN A 170 48.19 -22.21 5.38
C GLN A 170 46.76 -22.65 5.04
N GLY A 171 45.98 -23.05 6.04
CA GLY A 171 44.61 -23.51 5.88
C GLY A 171 43.67 -22.43 5.34
N THR A 172 42.73 -22.82 4.49
CA THR A 172 41.62 -21.98 4.03
C THR A 172 40.30 -22.68 4.28
N LYS A 173 39.38 -21.97 4.94
CA LYS A 173 38.00 -22.41 5.20
C LYS A 173 37.23 -22.53 3.89
N ALA A 174 36.69 -23.72 3.65
CA ALA A 174 35.90 -24.04 2.47
C ALA A 174 34.72 -23.08 2.35
N GLY A 175 34.61 -22.49 1.17
CA GLY A 175 33.61 -21.52 0.77
C GLY A 175 33.53 -20.16 1.47
N GLU A 176 34.45 -19.86 2.38
CA GLU A 176 34.52 -18.53 3.00
C GLU A 176 35.43 -17.56 2.24
N CYS A 177 36.34 -18.08 1.41
CA CYS A 177 37.25 -17.28 0.61
C CYS A 177 36.52 -16.67 -0.58
N ILE A 178 36.36 -15.35 -0.59
CA ILE A 178 35.74 -14.61 -1.69
C ILE A 178 36.71 -14.22 -2.81
N LEU A 179 37.90 -14.83 -2.86
CA LEU A 179 38.89 -14.62 -3.92
C LEU A 179 39.22 -13.13 -4.16
N CYS A 180 39.56 -12.38 -3.10
CA CYS A 180 39.97 -10.97 -3.23
C CYS A 180 41.49 -10.79 -3.44
N MET A 181 42.26 -11.89 -3.42
CA MET A 181 43.73 -11.96 -3.56
C MET A 181 44.56 -11.05 -2.63
N THR A 182 43.96 -10.42 -1.61
CA THR A 182 44.69 -9.57 -0.66
C THR A 182 45.82 -10.30 0.05
N CYS A 183 45.61 -11.59 0.36
CA CYS A 183 46.64 -12.42 1.00
C CYS A 183 47.87 -12.65 0.11
N GLN A 184 47.70 -12.76 -1.21
CA GLN A 184 48.81 -12.89 -2.14
C GLN A 184 49.63 -11.60 -2.18
N LYS A 185 48.95 -10.44 -2.26
CA LYS A 185 49.61 -9.13 -2.30
C LYS A 185 50.44 -8.83 -1.04
N ILE A 186 50.02 -9.28 0.14
CA ILE A 186 50.69 -8.96 1.41
C ILE A 186 51.72 -10.02 1.84
N CYS A 187 51.86 -11.13 1.10
CA CYS A 187 52.77 -12.21 1.47
C CYS A 187 54.23 -11.82 1.16
N PRO A 188 55.12 -11.68 2.16
CA PRO A 188 56.51 -11.29 1.91
C PRO A 188 57.28 -12.35 1.11
N GLU A 189 56.98 -13.62 1.37
CA GLU A 189 57.63 -14.79 0.77
C GLU A 189 57.03 -15.18 -0.60
N ASN A 190 56.02 -14.44 -1.08
CA ASN A 190 55.24 -14.77 -2.28
C ASN A 190 54.72 -16.24 -2.31
N SER A 191 54.50 -16.83 -1.13
CA SER A 191 54.12 -18.25 -0.99
C SER A 191 52.67 -18.55 -1.38
N ILE A 192 51.85 -17.54 -1.67
CA ILE A 192 50.41 -17.68 -1.89
C ILE A 192 50.09 -17.50 -3.37
N THR A 193 49.51 -18.52 -3.98
CA THR A 193 49.05 -18.51 -5.38
C THR A 193 47.57 -18.89 -5.46
N PHE A 194 46.96 -18.62 -6.61
CA PHE A 194 45.59 -19.01 -6.90
C PHE A 194 45.58 -19.90 -8.16
N GLY A 195 45.22 -21.16 -7.98
CA GLY A 195 45.23 -22.16 -9.05
C GLY A 195 43.97 -23.03 -9.04
N ASN A 196 43.92 -24.00 -9.94
CA ASN A 196 42.71 -24.79 -10.18
C ASN A 196 42.39 -25.83 -9.10
N LYS A 197 43.35 -26.10 -8.21
CA LYS A 197 43.21 -27.11 -7.16
C LYS A 197 43.88 -26.64 -5.88
N GLN A 198 43.17 -26.81 -4.77
CA GLN A 198 43.69 -26.60 -3.43
C GLN A 198 44.17 -27.95 -2.86
N PRO A 199 45.37 -28.03 -2.28
CA PRO A 199 45.85 -29.24 -1.61
C PRO A 199 44.91 -29.67 -0.48
N ALA A 200 44.69 -30.97 -0.32
CA ALA A 200 43.74 -31.52 0.66
C ALA A 200 44.04 -31.05 2.10
N GLY A 201 45.32 -31.03 2.51
CA GLY A 201 45.74 -30.57 3.83
C GLY A 201 45.58 -29.06 4.08
N GLN A 202 45.26 -28.28 3.05
CA GLN A 202 45.03 -26.83 3.17
C GLN A 202 43.55 -26.47 3.15
N ARG A 203 42.66 -27.45 2.95
CA ARG A 203 41.20 -27.22 2.93
C ARG A 203 40.61 -27.57 4.29
N TYR A 204 40.02 -26.57 4.94
CA TYR A 204 39.35 -26.75 6.23
C TYR A 204 37.84 -26.62 6.05
N GLU A 205 37.08 -27.66 6.37
CA GLU A 205 35.63 -27.60 6.30
C GLU A 205 35.04 -26.91 7.52
N ILE A 206 33.91 -26.22 7.32
CA ILE A 206 33.13 -25.72 8.44
C ILE A 206 32.32 -26.89 8.98
N ASP A 207 32.67 -27.32 10.19
CA ASP A 207 31.88 -28.33 10.90
C ASP A 207 30.48 -27.79 11.20
N LEU A 208 29.48 -28.31 10.49
CA LEU A 208 28.05 -28.01 10.68
C LEU A 208 27.42 -29.18 11.43
N SER A 209 26.73 -28.87 12.53
CA SER A 209 25.99 -29.90 13.27
C SER A 209 24.76 -30.30 12.48
N LYS A 210 24.69 -31.57 12.07
CA LYS A 210 23.49 -32.15 11.43
C LYS A 210 22.23 -31.94 12.27
N ARG A 211 22.34 -32.09 13.60
CA ARG A 211 21.24 -31.87 14.54
C ARG A 211 20.79 -30.41 14.52
N ALA A 212 21.72 -29.46 14.58
CA ALA A 212 21.39 -28.04 14.53
C ALA A 212 20.74 -27.65 13.21
N PHE A 213 21.25 -28.16 12.08
CA PHE A 213 20.67 -27.93 10.76
C PHE A 213 19.21 -28.41 10.67
N ILE A 214 18.94 -29.65 11.12
CA ILE A 214 17.58 -30.22 11.16
C ILE A 214 16.69 -29.40 12.09
N ILE A 215 17.16 -29.07 13.30
CA ILE A 215 16.39 -28.26 14.26
C ILE A 215 16.05 -26.90 13.68
N SER A 216 16.99 -26.21 13.04
CA SER A 216 16.74 -24.91 12.40
C SER A 216 15.69 -25.02 11.29
N GLY A 217 15.76 -26.07 10.48
CA GLY A 217 14.76 -26.36 9.46
C GLY A 217 13.36 -26.63 10.03
N LEU A 218 13.27 -27.55 10.99
CA LEU A 218 12.02 -27.88 11.69
C LEU A 218 11.44 -26.67 12.41
N THR A 219 12.28 -25.82 13.00
CA THR A 219 11.85 -24.57 13.63
C THR A 219 11.25 -23.63 12.58
N GLY A 220 11.86 -23.52 11.39
CA GLY A 220 11.31 -22.77 10.26
C GLY A 220 9.91 -23.25 9.87
N ALA A 221 9.74 -24.57 9.72
CA ALA A 221 8.45 -25.18 9.40
C ALA A 221 7.40 -24.98 10.51
N ALA A 222 7.78 -25.19 11.77
CA ALA A 222 6.88 -25.10 12.91
C ALA A 222 6.47 -23.66 13.22
N THR A 223 7.32 -22.67 12.95
CA THR A 223 7.05 -21.25 13.27
C THR A 223 5.89 -20.68 12.47
N THR A 224 5.70 -21.11 11.23
CA THR A 224 4.69 -20.56 10.31
C THR A 224 3.25 -20.62 10.85
N PRO A 225 2.70 -21.77 11.29
CA PRO A 225 1.35 -21.81 11.86
C PRO A 225 1.21 -20.95 13.11
N PHE A 226 2.22 -20.90 13.99
CA PHE A 226 2.18 -20.09 15.22
C PHE A 226 2.08 -18.59 14.94
N LEU A 227 2.82 -18.09 13.93
CA LEU A 227 2.79 -16.67 13.58
C LEU A 227 1.48 -16.27 12.88
N LYS A 228 0.88 -17.18 12.10
CA LYS A 228 -0.39 -16.91 11.39
C LYS A 228 -1.63 -17.04 12.29
N LEU A 229 -1.65 -17.96 13.25
CA LEU A 229 -2.81 -18.26 14.13
C LEU A 229 -3.44 -17.02 14.78
N ASN A 230 -2.64 -16.13 15.37
CA ASN A 230 -3.14 -14.94 16.06
C ASN A 230 -3.69 -13.88 15.09
N TYR A 231 -3.09 -13.75 13.91
CA TYR A 231 -3.49 -12.79 12.90
C TYR A 231 -4.78 -13.21 12.20
N THR A 232 -4.88 -14.47 11.76
CA THR A 232 -6.09 -15.04 11.15
C THR A 232 -7.28 -14.95 12.10
N LYS A 233 -7.07 -15.17 13.41
CA LYS A 233 -8.11 -14.97 14.44
C LYS A 233 -8.55 -13.52 14.58
N SER A 234 -7.66 -12.54 14.37
CA SER A 234 -7.99 -11.11 14.42
C SER A 234 -8.78 -10.65 13.19
N ILE A 235 -8.39 -11.11 12.00
CA ILE A 235 -9.13 -10.86 10.75
C ILE A 235 -10.52 -11.51 10.81
N ASN A 236 -10.61 -12.79 11.19
CA ASN A 236 -11.90 -13.51 11.26
C ASN A 236 -12.89 -12.88 12.25
N LYS A 237 -12.39 -12.11 13.22
CA LYS A 237 -13.23 -11.33 14.16
C LYS A 237 -13.57 -9.92 13.66
N GLY A 238 -13.17 -9.56 12.44
CA GLY A 238 -13.37 -8.21 11.87
C GLY A 238 -12.63 -7.09 12.60
N LYS A 239 -11.64 -7.41 13.46
CA LYS A 239 -10.99 -6.43 14.34
C LYS A 239 -9.88 -5.64 13.67
N THR A 240 -9.38 -6.12 12.52
CA THR A 240 -8.25 -5.53 11.82
C THR A 240 -8.62 -5.28 10.37
N SER A 241 -8.87 -4.01 10.05
CA SER A 241 -9.02 -3.51 8.69
C SER A 241 -7.69 -2.94 8.23
N ILE A 242 -7.12 -3.51 7.16
CA ILE A 242 -5.87 -3.04 6.54
C ILE A 242 -6.17 -2.63 5.11
N ILE A 243 -5.92 -1.37 4.81
CA ILE A 243 -6.07 -0.84 3.45
C ILE A 243 -4.72 -1.03 2.74
N ARG A 244 -4.65 -2.00 1.82
CA ARG A 244 -3.46 -2.21 0.97
C ARG A 244 -3.45 -1.24 -0.22
N PRO A 245 -2.27 -0.94 -0.80
CA PRO A 245 -2.16 -0.12 -2.02
C PRO A 245 -2.99 -0.69 -3.20
N PRO A 246 -3.37 0.13 -4.19
CA PRO A 246 -4.07 -0.37 -5.38
C PRO A 246 -3.26 -1.44 -6.11
N GLY A 247 -3.92 -2.52 -6.51
CA GLY A 247 -3.29 -3.63 -7.22
C GLY A 247 -2.57 -4.62 -6.31
N ALA A 248 -2.68 -4.47 -4.98
CA ALA A 248 -2.24 -5.51 -4.06
C ALA A 248 -2.94 -6.83 -4.40
N VAL A 249 -2.15 -7.91 -4.44
CA VAL A 249 -2.71 -9.26 -4.43
C VAL A 249 -3.37 -9.54 -3.08
N ASP A 250 -4.06 -10.67 -2.97
CA ASP A 250 -4.75 -11.10 -1.76
C ASP A 250 -3.79 -11.12 -0.56
N GLU A 251 -4.30 -10.79 0.64
CA GLU A 251 -3.48 -10.51 1.81
C GLU A 251 -2.45 -11.61 2.15
N GLU A 252 -2.82 -12.89 2.00
CA GLU A 252 -1.92 -14.01 2.25
C GLU A 252 -0.73 -14.02 1.26
N ASP A 253 -1.02 -13.89 -0.03
CA ASP A 253 -0.02 -13.80 -1.09
C ASP A 253 0.80 -12.50 -0.98
N PHE A 254 0.16 -11.42 -0.55
CA PHE A 254 0.79 -10.11 -0.43
C PHE A 254 1.93 -10.16 0.59
N VAL A 255 1.69 -10.75 1.75
CA VAL A 255 2.70 -10.92 2.80
C VAL A 255 3.81 -11.88 2.34
N ALA A 256 3.47 -12.91 1.56
CA ALA A 256 4.42 -13.87 1.01
C ALA A 256 5.31 -13.30 -0.13
N LEU A 257 4.79 -12.36 -0.92
CA LEU A 257 5.52 -11.74 -2.03
C LEU A 257 6.24 -10.45 -1.62
N CYS A 258 5.79 -9.73 -0.60
CA CYS A 258 6.37 -8.44 -0.25
C CYS A 258 7.79 -8.60 0.33
N ILE A 259 8.80 -8.12 -0.41
CA ILE A 259 10.20 -8.09 0.06
C ILE A 259 10.49 -6.90 0.99
N ARG A 260 9.48 -6.08 1.31
CA ARG A 260 9.53 -4.96 2.27
C ARG A 260 10.46 -3.81 1.90
N CYS A 261 10.94 -3.72 0.66
CA CYS A 261 11.89 -2.71 0.17
C CYS A 261 11.50 -1.22 0.36
N GLY A 262 10.24 -0.92 0.69
CA GLY A 262 9.76 0.45 0.95
C GLY A 262 9.54 1.34 -0.28
N GLU A 263 9.84 0.88 -1.49
CA GLU A 263 9.77 1.70 -2.71
C GLU A 263 8.36 2.24 -2.99
N CYS A 264 7.32 1.45 -2.78
CA CYS A 264 5.93 1.91 -2.94
C CYS A 264 5.55 3.04 -1.97
N MET A 265 6.13 3.06 -0.76
CA MET A 265 5.92 4.10 0.24
C MET A 265 6.66 5.38 -0.15
N LYS A 266 7.91 5.24 -0.62
CA LYS A 266 8.73 6.35 -1.09
C LYS A 266 8.07 7.15 -2.22
N VAL A 267 7.44 6.48 -3.18
CA VAL A 267 6.79 7.14 -4.34
C VAL A 267 5.37 7.62 -4.08
N CYS A 268 4.84 7.47 -2.86
CA CYS A 268 3.49 7.87 -2.51
C CYS A 268 3.39 9.41 -2.40
N LYS A 269 2.81 10.06 -3.41
CA LYS A 269 2.69 11.53 -3.48
C LYS A 269 2.00 12.18 -2.27
N THR A 270 1.00 11.49 -1.72
CA THR A 270 0.22 11.98 -0.57
C THR A 270 0.82 11.56 0.76
N ASN A 271 1.91 10.78 0.76
CA ASN A 271 2.46 10.13 1.93
C ASN A 271 1.43 9.30 2.73
N GLY A 272 0.44 8.74 2.05
CA GLY A 272 -0.58 7.90 2.71
C GLY A 272 -0.07 6.52 3.09
N LEU A 273 0.93 5.98 2.38
CA LEU A 273 1.43 4.63 2.58
C LEU A 273 2.50 4.59 3.68
N HIS A 274 2.27 3.80 4.72
CA HIS A 274 3.17 3.66 5.87
C HIS A 274 3.47 2.21 6.19
N PRO A 275 4.63 1.93 6.82
CA PRO A 275 4.96 0.58 7.24
C PRO A 275 4.03 0.14 8.37
N VAL A 276 3.54 -1.09 8.25
CA VAL A 276 2.82 -1.77 9.32
C VAL A 276 3.82 -2.18 10.40
N LEU A 277 3.42 -2.04 11.67
CA LEU A 277 4.09 -2.69 12.80
C LEU A 277 3.47 -4.08 12.99
N LEU A 278 2.62 -4.25 13.99
CA LEU A 278 2.00 -5.55 14.31
C LEU A 278 0.56 -5.70 13.78
N ALA A 279 0.04 -4.70 13.06
CA ALA A 279 -1.36 -4.72 12.61
C ALA A 279 -1.63 -5.83 11.59
N ALA A 280 -0.63 -6.25 10.82
CA ALA A 280 -0.69 -7.34 9.84
C ALA A 280 -0.02 -8.63 10.37
N GLY A 281 -0.02 -8.82 11.68
CA GLY A 281 0.79 -9.86 12.34
C GLY A 281 2.28 -9.56 12.28
N ILE A 282 3.09 -10.50 12.78
CA ILE A 282 4.55 -10.38 12.80
C ILE A 282 5.12 -10.47 11.38
N GLU A 283 4.57 -11.36 10.54
CA GLU A 283 4.99 -11.49 9.15
C GLU A 283 4.75 -10.20 8.35
N GLY A 284 3.68 -9.46 8.65
CA GLY A 284 3.36 -8.20 7.99
C GLY A 284 4.20 -7.00 8.43
N VAL A 285 5.16 -7.14 9.36
CA VAL A 285 6.02 -6.04 9.79
C VAL A 285 6.77 -5.43 8.60
N TRP A 286 6.71 -4.10 8.51
CA TRP A 286 7.25 -3.25 7.44
C TRP A 286 6.60 -3.38 6.06
N THR A 287 5.51 -4.15 5.94
CA THR A 287 4.68 -4.11 4.73
C THR A 287 3.88 -2.79 4.66
N PRO A 288 3.49 -2.29 3.48
CA PRO A 288 2.81 -1.00 3.36
C PRO A 288 1.30 -1.09 3.68
N LYS A 289 0.77 -0.10 4.38
CA LYS A 289 -0.68 0.16 4.50
C LYS A 289 -1.00 1.63 4.23
N LEU A 290 -2.18 1.90 3.68
CA LEU A 290 -2.70 3.26 3.58
C LEU A 290 -3.24 3.70 4.94
N ILE A 291 -2.88 4.92 5.36
CA ILE A 291 -3.41 5.59 6.54
C ILE A 291 -4.05 6.91 6.06
N PRO A 292 -5.37 6.91 5.75
CA PRO A 292 -6.03 8.06 5.14
C PRO A 292 -5.85 9.38 5.92
N ARG A 293 -5.87 9.34 7.26
CA ARG A 293 -5.60 10.53 8.10
C ARG A 293 -4.24 11.19 7.84
N ILE A 294 -3.23 10.43 7.39
CA ILE A 294 -1.93 11.00 7.00
C ILE A 294 -2.00 11.44 5.53
N GLY A 295 -2.44 10.55 4.65
CA GLY A 295 -2.62 10.84 3.22
C GLY A 295 -3.56 9.83 2.57
N TYR A 296 -4.29 10.28 1.55
CA TYR A 296 -5.26 9.47 0.81
C TYR A 296 -4.64 8.85 -0.46
N CYS A 297 -5.27 7.84 -1.04
CA CYS A 297 -4.87 7.32 -2.35
C CYS A 297 -5.38 8.25 -3.47
N ASP A 298 -4.49 9.08 -4.03
CA ASP A 298 -4.84 9.97 -5.14
C ASP A 298 -5.45 9.21 -6.33
N TYR A 299 -6.67 9.61 -6.72
CA TYR A 299 -7.45 9.01 -7.80
C TYR A 299 -6.71 9.00 -9.14
N GLY A 300 -5.87 10.01 -9.40
CA GLY A 300 -5.06 10.16 -10.62
C GLY A 300 -3.69 9.48 -10.60
N CYS A 301 -3.34 8.74 -9.54
CA CYS A 301 -1.98 8.23 -9.33
C CYS A 301 -1.86 6.70 -9.45
N VAL A 302 -0.80 6.23 -10.12
CA VAL A 302 -0.43 4.80 -10.28
C VAL A 302 1.04 4.52 -9.94
N LEU A 303 1.73 5.42 -9.22
CA LEU A 303 3.19 5.28 -9.03
C LEU A 303 3.58 4.04 -8.22
N CYS A 304 2.87 3.73 -7.13
CA CYS A 304 3.17 2.57 -6.29
C CYS A 304 3.08 1.23 -7.06
N THR A 305 2.21 1.15 -8.08
CA THR A 305 2.03 -0.04 -8.92
C THR A 305 3.13 -0.19 -9.97
N ARG A 306 3.99 0.82 -10.16
CA ARG A 306 5.09 0.81 -11.16
C ARG A 306 6.44 0.45 -10.56
N VAL A 307 6.57 0.46 -9.23
CA VAL A 307 7.87 0.31 -8.54
C VAL A 307 7.99 -0.98 -7.73
N CYS A 308 6.93 -1.77 -7.59
CA CYS A 308 7.00 -3.02 -6.84
C CYS A 308 7.80 -4.09 -7.63
N PRO A 309 8.98 -4.51 -7.15
CA PRO A 309 9.80 -5.46 -7.89
C PRO A 309 9.33 -6.91 -7.73
N SER A 310 8.62 -7.23 -6.64
CA SER A 310 8.23 -8.60 -6.31
C SER A 310 6.85 -9.01 -6.83
N GLY A 311 6.10 -8.08 -7.42
CA GLY A 311 4.74 -8.33 -7.90
C GLY A 311 3.67 -8.38 -6.80
N ALA A 312 4.02 -8.14 -5.53
CA ALA A 312 3.03 -8.02 -4.44
C ALA A 312 1.99 -6.92 -4.70
N ILE A 313 2.39 -5.87 -5.43
CA ILE A 313 1.50 -4.88 -6.02
C ILE A 313 1.60 -5.03 -7.54
N ARG A 314 0.50 -5.45 -8.18
CA ARG A 314 0.41 -5.60 -9.63
C ARG A 314 0.40 -4.23 -10.31
N ARG A 315 0.99 -4.17 -11.51
CA ARG A 315 0.98 -2.97 -12.33
C ARG A 315 -0.42 -2.74 -12.88
N LEU A 316 -1.00 -1.56 -12.61
CA LEU A 316 -2.32 -1.18 -13.10
C LEU A 316 -2.24 0.03 -14.05
N PRO A 317 -2.97 0.02 -15.18
CA PRO A 317 -3.33 1.22 -15.92
C PRO A 317 -4.16 2.16 -15.03
N LEU A 318 -4.20 3.46 -15.38
CA LEU A 318 -4.94 4.45 -14.59
C LEU A 318 -6.44 4.15 -14.54
N GLU A 319 -7.04 3.78 -15.67
CA GLU A 319 -8.46 3.46 -15.75
C GLU A 319 -8.83 2.27 -14.87
N GLU A 320 -8.02 1.21 -14.88
CA GLU A 320 -8.27 0.06 -14.01
C GLU A 320 -8.06 0.43 -12.53
N LYS A 321 -7.03 1.22 -12.20
CA LYS A 321 -6.79 1.68 -10.83
C LYS A 321 -7.97 2.47 -10.26
N ARG A 322 -8.68 3.23 -11.10
CA ARG A 322 -9.87 4.00 -10.72
C ARG A 322 -11.08 3.13 -10.39
N GLU A 323 -11.04 1.86 -10.76
CA GLU A 323 -12.11 0.89 -10.53
C GLU A 323 -11.81 -0.05 -9.36
N VAL A 324 -10.57 -0.08 -8.88
CA VAL A 324 -10.19 -0.99 -7.79
C VAL A 324 -10.61 -0.39 -6.44
N ALA A 325 -11.46 -1.11 -5.72
CA ALA A 325 -11.82 -0.80 -4.34
C ALA A 325 -10.72 -1.29 -3.39
N LEU A 326 -10.04 -0.33 -2.76
CA LEU A 326 -9.09 -0.59 -1.66
C LEU A 326 -9.81 -0.88 -0.34
N GLY A 327 -11.02 -0.36 -0.23
CA GLY A 327 -11.87 -0.37 0.95
C GLY A 327 -13.20 0.32 0.68
N LYS A 328 -14.02 0.49 1.73
CA LYS A 328 -15.29 1.24 1.69
C LYS A 328 -15.34 2.24 2.82
N ALA A 329 -15.88 3.43 2.52
CA ALA A 329 -16.09 4.43 3.55
C ALA A 329 -17.33 4.07 4.39
N ARG A 330 -17.23 4.25 5.70
CA ARG A 330 -18.28 4.06 6.70
C ARG A 330 -18.39 5.34 7.53
N ILE A 331 -19.62 5.74 7.83
CA ILE A 331 -19.89 6.94 8.63
C ILE A 331 -20.30 6.49 10.05
N ASP A 332 -19.59 6.99 11.04
CA ASP A 332 -19.98 6.92 12.45
C ASP A 332 -20.99 8.03 12.74
N HIS A 333 -22.26 7.64 12.82
CA HIS A 333 -23.38 8.56 13.07
C HIS A 333 -23.27 9.28 14.42
N ASN A 334 -22.55 8.72 15.40
CA ASN A 334 -22.38 9.35 16.71
C ASN A 334 -21.32 10.46 16.71
N ARG A 335 -20.54 10.58 15.63
CA ARG A 335 -19.45 11.57 15.50
C ARG A 335 -19.66 12.53 14.34
N CYS A 336 -20.37 12.10 13.30
CA CYS A 336 -20.58 12.90 12.10
C CYS A 336 -21.42 14.12 12.43
N ILE A 337 -20.90 15.33 12.12
CA ILE A 337 -21.53 16.60 12.48
C ILE A 337 -23.01 16.63 12.04
N PRO A 338 -23.38 16.38 10.76
CA PRO A 338 -24.78 16.33 10.38
C PRO A 338 -25.62 15.27 11.07
N TRP A 339 -25.08 14.08 11.33
CA TRP A 339 -25.83 13.03 12.04
C TRP A 339 -26.06 13.35 13.51
N VAL A 340 -25.08 13.97 14.18
CA VAL A 340 -25.22 14.47 15.55
C VAL A 340 -26.23 15.62 15.59
N GLY A 341 -26.17 16.54 14.64
CA GLY A 341 -27.15 17.62 14.50
C GLY A 341 -28.55 17.07 14.29
N TYR A 342 -28.71 16.08 13.41
CA TYR A 342 -29.97 15.37 13.19
C TYR A 342 -30.52 14.76 14.48
N ALA A 343 -29.69 14.02 15.22
CA ALA A 343 -30.10 13.36 16.45
C ALA A 343 -30.45 14.34 17.58
N ARG A 344 -29.90 15.56 17.56
CA ARG A 344 -30.06 16.57 18.62
C ARG A 344 -30.87 17.78 18.23
N LEU A 345 -31.48 17.82 17.05
CA LEU A 345 -32.23 18.96 16.49
C LEU A 345 -33.16 19.69 17.49
N PRO A 346 -33.92 18.98 18.36
CA PRO A 346 -34.79 19.63 19.34
C PRO A 346 -34.03 20.37 20.47
N GLU A 347 -32.79 20.00 20.73
CA GLU A 347 -31.98 20.40 21.89
C GLU A 347 -30.72 21.20 21.49
N LEU A 348 -30.62 21.63 20.22
CA LEU A 348 -29.44 22.34 19.74
C LEU A 348 -29.31 23.72 20.40
N GLU A 349 -28.21 23.91 21.14
CA GLU A 349 -27.80 25.21 21.68
C GLU A 349 -27.22 26.17 20.62
N LYS A 350 -26.74 25.60 19.49
CA LYS A 350 -26.17 26.33 18.35
C LYS A 350 -27.17 26.40 17.19
N GLU A 351 -26.90 27.29 16.23
CA GLU A 351 -27.66 27.34 14.98
C GLU A 351 -27.57 25.99 14.26
N TRP A 352 -28.72 25.45 13.83
CA TRP A 352 -28.79 24.13 13.20
C TRP A 352 -28.02 24.08 11.87
N GLN A 353 -27.86 25.22 11.21
CA GLN A 353 -27.10 25.40 9.98
C GLN A 353 -25.63 24.99 10.16
N ASP A 354 -25.05 25.18 11.34
CA ASP A 354 -23.67 24.78 11.66
C ASP A 354 -23.45 23.27 11.54
N PHE A 355 -24.52 22.47 11.57
CA PHE A 355 -24.45 21.02 11.48
C PHE A 355 -24.47 20.50 10.03
N ASN A 356 -24.62 21.35 9.01
CA ASN A 356 -24.66 20.97 7.60
C ASN A 356 -23.27 20.83 6.94
N CYS A 357 -22.37 20.08 7.57
CA CYS A 357 -21.02 19.83 7.05
C CYS A 357 -21.04 19.02 5.73
N GLY A 358 -20.53 19.61 4.65
CA GLY A 358 -20.49 19.05 3.28
C GLY A 358 -19.20 18.32 2.87
N VAL A 359 -18.11 18.52 3.62
CA VAL A 359 -16.72 18.36 3.14
C VAL A 359 -16.41 17.00 2.49
N CYS A 360 -16.97 15.91 3.02
CA CYS A 360 -16.66 14.57 2.53
C CYS A 360 -17.17 14.28 1.11
N GLU A 361 -18.30 14.88 0.71
CA GLU A 361 -18.87 14.76 -0.64
C GLU A 361 -18.09 15.65 -1.62
N GLU A 362 -17.83 16.90 -1.23
CA GLU A 362 -17.10 17.88 -2.03
C GLU A 362 -15.76 17.33 -2.53
N VAL A 363 -14.99 16.69 -1.63
CA VAL A 363 -13.67 16.14 -1.97
C VAL A 363 -13.71 14.77 -2.65
N CYS A 364 -14.88 14.11 -2.72
CA CYS A 364 -14.94 12.76 -3.27
C CYS A 364 -14.51 12.80 -4.76
N PRO A 365 -13.42 12.09 -5.14
CA PRO A 365 -12.83 12.23 -6.47
C PRO A 365 -13.47 11.30 -7.50
N VAL A 366 -14.38 10.42 -7.08
CA VAL A 366 -15.17 9.58 -8.00
C VAL A 366 -16.09 10.51 -8.80
N PRO A 367 -16.16 10.40 -10.15
CA PRO A 367 -16.93 11.33 -10.98
C PRO A 367 -18.39 11.50 -10.55
N THR A 368 -19.07 10.40 -10.23
CA THR A 368 -20.49 10.41 -9.78
C THR A 368 -20.65 10.71 -8.30
N LYS A 369 -19.55 10.95 -7.58
CA LYS A 369 -19.45 10.91 -6.12
C LYS A 369 -19.84 9.54 -5.56
N ALA A 370 -19.21 9.17 -4.45
CA ALA A 370 -19.56 7.98 -3.67
C ALA A 370 -20.24 8.36 -2.36
N ILE A 371 -20.41 9.64 -2.08
CA ILE A 371 -20.97 10.18 -0.87
C ILE A 371 -22.01 11.20 -1.32
N HIS A 372 -23.22 11.12 -0.78
CA HIS A 372 -24.32 12.02 -1.09
C HIS A 372 -25.02 12.41 0.22
N PHE A 373 -25.97 13.34 0.13
CA PHE A 373 -26.76 13.80 1.26
C PHE A 373 -28.23 13.49 1.07
N ASN A 374 -28.89 13.03 2.13
CA ASN A 374 -30.34 13.02 2.25
C ASN A 374 -30.75 14.18 3.18
N THR A 375 -31.62 15.07 2.70
CA THR A 375 -32.09 16.23 3.46
C THR A 375 -33.30 15.85 4.31
N TYR A 376 -33.16 15.99 5.62
CA TYR A 376 -34.26 15.88 6.57
C TYR A 376 -34.79 17.28 6.89
N VAL A 377 -36.11 17.46 6.86
CA VAL A 377 -36.77 18.70 7.27
C VAL A 377 -37.69 18.41 8.45
N ASP A 378 -37.57 19.17 9.53
CA ASP A 378 -38.44 19.02 10.69
C ASP A 378 -39.76 19.81 10.58
N ALA A 379 -40.62 19.68 11.60
CA ALA A 379 -41.92 20.36 11.63
C ALA A 379 -41.83 21.90 11.67
N GLN A 380 -40.66 22.44 12.04
CA GLN A 380 -40.37 23.87 12.09
C GLN A 380 -39.70 24.37 10.80
N GLY A 381 -39.53 23.51 9.80
CA GLY A 381 -38.88 23.85 8.52
C GLY A 381 -37.35 23.92 8.59
N ARG A 382 -36.72 23.38 9.64
CA ARG A 382 -35.26 23.33 9.76
C ARG A 382 -34.72 22.12 8.99
N GLU A 383 -33.66 22.33 8.22
CA GLU A 383 -33.13 21.32 7.29
C GLU A 383 -31.76 20.76 7.71
N ILE A 384 -31.61 19.45 7.81
CA ILE A 384 -30.30 18.81 8.02
C ILE A 384 -29.97 17.81 6.92
N ARG A 385 -28.81 18.01 6.30
CA ARG A 385 -28.25 17.19 5.22
C ARG A 385 -27.41 16.07 5.81
N ARG A 386 -27.95 14.85 5.85
CA ARG A 386 -27.27 13.67 6.41
C ARG A 386 -26.46 12.96 5.32
N PRO A 387 -25.14 12.80 5.48
CA PRO A 387 -24.32 12.12 4.49
C PRO A 387 -24.54 10.60 4.56
N PHE A 388 -24.54 9.95 3.39
CA PHE A 388 -24.51 8.49 3.24
C PHE A 388 -23.50 8.09 2.16
N VAL A 389 -23.02 6.84 2.22
CA VAL A 389 -21.99 6.32 1.30
C VAL A 389 -22.60 5.29 0.35
N ARG A 390 -22.39 5.50 -0.95
CA ARG A 390 -22.65 4.53 -2.01
C ARG A 390 -21.49 3.54 -2.14
N GLU A 391 -21.66 2.35 -1.59
CA GLU A 391 -20.61 1.33 -1.59
C GLU A 391 -20.30 0.76 -2.98
N ASP A 392 -21.27 0.75 -3.89
CA ASP A 392 -21.14 0.22 -5.24
C ASP A 392 -20.10 0.95 -6.11
N VAL A 393 -19.93 2.26 -5.88
CA VAL A 393 -18.95 3.13 -6.57
C VAL A 393 -17.79 3.60 -5.69
N CYS A 394 -17.86 3.40 -4.37
CA CYS A 394 -16.79 3.79 -3.45
C CYS A 394 -15.52 2.94 -3.67
N VAL A 395 -14.42 3.59 -4.04
CA VAL A 395 -13.11 2.94 -4.24
C VAL A 395 -12.25 2.87 -2.97
N GLY A 396 -12.70 3.46 -1.86
CA GLY A 396 -11.96 3.46 -0.60
C GLY A 396 -10.65 4.25 -0.63
N CYS A 397 -10.59 5.36 -1.39
CA CYS A 397 -9.37 6.16 -1.50
C CYS A 397 -8.97 6.86 -0.20
N GLY A 398 -9.92 7.10 0.72
CA GLY A 398 -9.67 7.72 2.02
C GLY A 398 -9.59 9.26 2.01
N PHE A 399 -9.90 9.93 0.89
CA PHE A 399 -9.84 11.40 0.86
C PHE A 399 -10.84 12.02 1.84
N CYS A 400 -12.07 11.49 1.90
CA CYS A 400 -13.09 11.92 2.88
C CYS A 400 -12.64 11.77 4.34
N GLU A 401 -11.94 10.69 4.68
CA GLU A 401 -11.37 10.48 6.02
C GLU A 401 -10.27 11.50 6.34
N LYS A 402 -9.40 11.81 5.35
CA LYS A 402 -8.31 12.78 5.51
C LYS A 402 -8.82 14.17 5.89
N VAL A 403 -9.86 14.65 5.20
CA VAL A 403 -10.36 16.02 5.33
C VAL A 403 -11.45 16.19 6.38
N CYS A 404 -11.95 15.09 6.96
CA CYS A 404 -12.97 15.15 7.99
C CYS A 404 -12.53 16.08 9.15
N PRO A 405 -13.30 17.14 9.47
CA PRO A 405 -12.92 18.16 10.44
C PRO A 405 -13.06 17.69 11.90
N VAL A 406 -13.69 16.54 12.13
CA VAL A 406 -13.86 15.96 13.47
C VAL A 406 -12.50 15.62 14.07
N LEU A 407 -12.25 16.12 15.28
CA LEU A 407 -11.01 15.90 16.02
C LEU A 407 -10.89 14.46 16.52
N GLY A 408 -9.65 13.95 16.58
CA GLY A 408 -9.37 12.56 16.94
C GLY A 408 -9.69 11.61 15.80
N THR A 409 -10.48 10.56 16.08
CA THR A 409 -10.99 9.64 15.05
C THR A 409 -11.99 10.37 14.17
N SER A 410 -11.82 10.30 12.85
CA SER A 410 -12.77 10.90 11.90
C SER A 410 -14.15 10.28 12.04
N ALA A 411 -15.17 11.04 11.68
CA ALA A 411 -16.53 10.54 11.62
C ALA A 411 -16.81 9.69 10.38
N ILE A 412 -16.00 9.80 9.33
CA ILE A 412 -16.02 8.91 8.18
C ILE A 412 -14.66 8.21 8.12
N VAL A 413 -14.68 6.88 8.10
CA VAL A 413 -13.49 6.02 8.11
C VAL A 413 -13.53 5.06 6.94
N VAL A 414 -12.38 4.71 6.38
CA VAL A 414 -12.29 3.69 5.34
C VAL A 414 -11.91 2.35 5.95
N GLU A 415 -12.70 1.33 5.65
CA GLU A 415 -12.41 -0.05 5.99
C GLU A 415 -11.83 -0.77 4.77
N GLY A 416 -10.61 -1.30 4.89
CA GLY A 416 -9.93 -2.01 3.82
C GLY A 416 -10.62 -3.32 3.47
N ILE A 417 -10.65 -3.64 2.18
CA ILE A 417 -11.23 -4.89 1.67
C ILE A 417 -10.11 -5.73 1.04
N GLN A 418 -10.13 -7.03 1.35
CA GLN A 418 -9.28 -8.05 0.76
C GLN A 418 -10.14 -9.30 0.47
N PRO A 419 -10.09 -9.88 -0.74
CA PRO A 419 -9.37 -9.41 -1.92
C PRO A 419 -9.91 -8.08 -2.46
N GLN A 420 -9.09 -7.28 -3.15
CA GLN A 420 -9.57 -6.02 -3.75
C GLN A 420 -10.55 -6.31 -4.88
N THR A 421 -11.73 -5.69 -4.83
CA THR A 421 -12.79 -5.89 -5.83
C THR A 421 -12.86 -4.72 -6.81
N LYS A 422 -13.49 -4.93 -7.97
CA LYS A 422 -13.84 -3.83 -8.87
C LYS A 422 -15.15 -3.19 -8.43
N VAL A 423 -15.22 -1.85 -8.47
CA VAL A 423 -16.47 -1.10 -8.34
C VAL A 423 -17.24 -1.14 -9.65
N LYS A 424 -18.57 -0.98 -9.60
CA LYS A 424 -19.37 -0.88 -10.81
C LYS A 424 -19.03 0.42 -11.52
N ARG A 425 -18.78 0.38 -12.84
CA ARG A 425 -18.75 1.60 -13.64
C ARG A 425 -20.17 2.19 -13.69
N PRO A 426 -20.34 3.51 -13.58
CA PRO A 426 -21.57 4.15 -14.05
C PRO A 426 -21.87 3.70 -15.49
N LYS A 427 -20.83 3.63 -16.34
CA LYS A 427 -20.92 3.12 -17.72
C LYS A 427 -21.46 1.69 -17.88
N GLU A 428 -21.25 0.77 -16.94
CA GLU A 428 -21.80 -0.60 -17.05
C GLU A 428 -23.27 -0.68 -16.64
N ILE A 429 -23.74 0.25 -15.80
CA ILE A 429 -25.16 0.48 -15.58
C ILE A 429 -25.77 1.08 -16.86
N LEU A 430 -25.04 2.00 -17.52
CA LEU A 430 -25.48 2.73 -18.72
C LEU A 430 -25.45 1.90 -20.03
N ASN A 431 -24.58 0.88 -20.16
CA ASN A 431 -24.37 0.13 -21.41
C ASN A 431 -25.24 -1.12 -21.57
N LYS A 432 -26.10 -1.45 -20.61
CA LYS A 432 -27.16 -2.39 -20.94
C LYS A 432 -28.14 -1.63 -21.82
N ASN A 433 -28.45 -2.16 -23.01
CA ASN A 433 -29.67 -1.86 -23.76
C ASN A 433 -30.90 -2.22 -22.89
N PHE A 434 -31.05 -1.51 -21.78
CA PHE A 434 -32.07 -1.73 -20.76
C PHE A 434 -33.45 -1.47 -21.34
N LEU A 435 -33.51 -0.49 -22.25
CA LEU A 435 -34.63 -0.24 -23.12
C LEU A 435 -34.37 -0.99 -24.45
N PRO A 436 -35.24 -1.93 -24.87
CA PRO A 436 -35.07 -2.66 -26.12
C PRO A 436 -35.43 -1.79 -27.33
N GLU A 437 -34.96 -2.12 -28.53
CA GLU A 437 -35.31 -1.35 -29.74
C GLU A 437 -36.80 -1.45 -30.09
N THR A 438 -37.46 -2.54 -29.71
CA THR A 438 -38.89 -2.77 -29.92
C THR A 438 -39.58 -3.26 -28.65
N LEU A 439 -40.81 -2.81 -28.44
CA LEU A 439 -41.73 -3.22 -27.37
C LEU A 439 -43.05 -3.65 -28.02
N GLY A 440 -43.14 -4.89 -28.49
CA GLY A 440 -44.24 -5.32 -29.35
C GLY A 440 -44.24 -4.53 -30.66
N ASP A 441 -45.35 -3.83 -30.95
CA ASP A 441 -45.49 -3.01 -32.16
C ASP A 441 -44.82 -1.62 -32.05
N TRP A 442 -44.28 -1.27 -30.88
CA TRP A 442 -43.66 0.03 -30.64
C TRP A 442 -42.17 -0.02 -31.01
N LYS A 443 -41.70 0.94 -31.81
CA LYS A 443 -40.29 1.08 -32.21
C LYS A 443 -39.67 2.33 -31.61
N ARG A 444 -38.47 2.19 -31.04
CA ARG A 444 -37.72 3.31 -30.49
C ARG A 444 -37.21 4.23 -31.60
N ILE A 445 -37.36 5.55 -31.44
CA ILE A 445 -36.97 6.54 -32.46
C ILE A 445 -35.43 6.67 -32.55
N SER A 446 -34.74 6.65 -31.40
CA SER A 446 -33.29 6.85 -31.30
C SER A 446 -32.68 5.99 -30.20
N GLY A 447 -31.36 6.05 -30.00
CA GLY A 447 -30.75 5.50 -28.79
C GLY A 447 -31.31 6.20 -27.52
N PRO A 448 -31.31 5.53 -26.35
CA PRO A 448 -31.71 6.17 -25.10
C PRO A 448 -30.82 7.36 -24.79
N ASN A 449 -31.45 8.48 -24.43
CA ASN A 449 -30.75 9.63 -23.87
C ASN A 449 -30.48 9.38 -22.38
N ILE A 450 -29.36 9.90 -21.87
CA ILE A 450 -28.97 9.70 -20.48
C ILE A 450 -28.54 11.02 -19.88
N TYR A 451 -29.27 11.43 -18.85
CA TYR A 451 -29.01 12.64 -18.10
C TYR A 451 -28.51 12.23 -16.70
N GLU A 452 -27.20 12.34 -16.50
CA GLU A 452 -26.51 11.88 -15.28
C GLU A 452 -26.05 13.06 -14.44
N GLY A 453 -26.38 13.03 -13.15
CA GLY A 453 -26.02 14.07 -12.18
C GLY A 453 -26.82 15.36 -12.34
N LYS A 454 -26.51 16.32 -11.45
CA LYS A 454 -27.24 17.58 -11.32
C LYS A 454 -27.29 18.40 -12.60
N ASP A 455 -26.13 18.63 -13.22
CA ASP A 455 -26.00 19.59 -14.32
C ASP A 455 -26.79 19.16 -15.55
N LYS A 456 -26.78 17.86 -15.86
CA LYS A 456 -27.51 17.29 -17.01
C LYS A 456 -29.00 17.11 -16.75
N LEU A 457 -29.42 16.97 -15.49
CA LEU A 457 -30.85 16.84 -15.21
C LEU A 457 -31.62 18.11 -15.59
N TYR A 458 -31.02 19.28 -15.41
CA TYR A 458 -31.61 20.55 -15.87
C TYR A 458 -31.66 20.69 -17.40
N GLU A 459 -30.85 19.93 -18.14
CA GLU A 459 -30.99 19.83 -19.60
C GLU A 459 -32.23 19.02 -20.02
N TYR A 460 -32.73 18.15 -19.13
CA TYR A 460 -33.91 17.30 -19.36
C TYR A 460 -35.21 17.91 -18.80
N ILE A 461 -35.16 18.38 -17.55
CA ILE A 461 -36.27 19.05 -16.88
C ILE A 461 -35.94 20.54 -16.77
N ASP A 462 -36.62 21.36 -17.56
CA ASP A 462 -36.51 22.81 -17.49
C ASP A 462 -37.31 23.36 -16.30
N GLY A 463 -36.64 23.44 -15.14
CA GLY A 463 -37.23 23.87 -13.87
C GLY A 463 -38.02 22.75 -13.15
N GLY A 464 -37.86 22.63 -11.83
CA GLY A 464 -38.50 21.54 -11.06
C GLY A 464 -37.67 20.26 -10.96
N ALA A 465 -36.37 20.33 -11.25
CA ALA A 465 -35.42 19.25 -10.98
C ALA A 465 -35.05 19.15 -9.48
N GLU A 466 -35.28 20.21 -8.70
CA GLU A 466 -34.92 20.32 -7.28
C GLU A 466 -35.47 19.19 -6.40
N PRO A 467 -36.73 18.72 -6.56
CA PRO A 467 -37.24 17.58 -5.81
C PRO A 467 -36.48 16.29 -6.13
N TYR A 468 -36.14 16.03 -7.39
CA TYR A 468 -35.38 14.84 -7.76
C TYR A 468 -33.97 14.87 -7.14
N LEU A 469 -33.32 16.04 -7.17
CA LEU A 469 -32.01 16.24 -6.57
C LEU A 469 -32.02 16.11 -5.03
N SER A 470 -33.14 16.41 -4.37
CA SER A 470 -33.25 16.25 -2.91
C SER A 470 -33.46 14.80 -2.46
N TYR A 471 -33.91 13.93 -3.37
CA TYR A 471 -34.03 12.48 -3.19
C TYR A 471 -32.87 11.70 -3.82
N SER A 472 -31.63 12.18 -3.71
CA SER A 472 -30.46 11.40 -4.13
C SER A 472 -30.47 10.95 -5.61
N PHE A 473 -30.99 11.77 -6.53
CA PHE A 473 -30.99 11.48 -7.97
C PHE A 473 -29.59 11.11 -8.51
N ILE A 474 -29.53 10.04 -9.30
CA ILE A 474 -28.30 9.56 -9.95
C ILE A 474 -28.36 9.88 -11.44
N CYS A 475 -29.31 9.29 -12.15
CA CYS A 475 -29.53 9.53 -13.57
C CYS A 475 -30.95 9.22 -13.99
N VAL A 476 -31.35 9.74 -15.14
CA VAL A 476 -32.56 9.33 -15.85
C VAL A 476 -32.20 8.88 -17.26
N PHE A 477 -32.72 7.72 -17.63
CA PHE A 477 -32.70 7.22 -19.00
C PHE A 477 -34.01 7.58 -19.65
N ASN A 478 -33.95 8.19 -20.81
CA ASN A 478 -35.10 8.62 -21.58
C ASN A 478 -35.11 7.94 -22.94
N ALA A 479 -36.24 7.37 -23.36
CA ALA A 479 -36.41 6.89 -24.72
C ALA A 479 -37.84 7.08 -25.23
N GLU A 480 -37.96 7.52 -26.49
CA GLU A 480 -39.24 7.69 -27.16
C GLU A 480 -39.52 6.51 -28.11
N TYR A 481 -40.73 5.96 -28.03
CA TYR A 481 -41.24 4.87 -28.85
C TYR A 481 -42.46 5.30 -29.67
N VAL A 482 -42.55 4.83 -30.90
CA VAL A 482 -43.65 5.11 -31.84
C VAL A 482 -44.24 3.80 -32.34
N LYS A 483 -45.57 3.71 -32.38
CA LYS A 483 -46.30 2.58 -32.97
C LYS A 483 -46.89 2.95 -34.34
N ASP A 484 -47.47 4.14 -34.45
CA ASP A 484 -48.07 4.72 -35.67
C ASP A 484 -47.82 6.25 -35.68
N ALA A 485 -48.10 6.95 -36.80
CA ALA A 485 -47.79 8.38 -36.99
C ALA A 485 -48.29 9.33 -35.87
N ASN A 486 -49.30 8.92 -35.09
CA ASN A 486 -49.92 9.75 -34.04
C ASN A 486 -49.78 9.19 -32.61
N LYS A 487 -49.01 8.11 -32.39
CA LYS A 487 -48.87 7.50 -31.05
C LYS A 487 -47.41 7.41 -30.63
N LYS A 488 -47.05 8.20 -29.61
CA LYS A 488 -45.73 8.29 -28.99
C LYS A 488 -45.81 7.92 -27.51
N ILE A 489 -44.84 7.17 -27.03
CA ILE A 489 -44.63 6.88 -25.60
C ILE A 489 -43.21 7.31 -25.24
N LEU A 490 -43.10 8.12 -24.19
CA LEU A 490 -41.83 8.44 -23.56
C LEU A 490 -41.66 7.51 -22.35
N ILE A 491 -40.53 6.82 -22.28
CA ILE A 491 -40.17 5.98 -21.14
C ILE A 491 -39.00 6.64 -20.41
N ASP A 492 -39.23 6.97 -19.15
CA ASP A 492 -38.20 7.42 -18.24
C ASP A 492 -37.91 6.35 -17.19
N VAL A 493 -36.63 6.04 -17.02
CA VAL A 493 -36.14 5.14 -15.98
C VAL A 493 -35.23 5.95 -15.08
N TRP A 494 -35.68 6.16 -13.85
CA TRP A 494 -34.99 6.97 -12.87
C TRP A 494 -34.19 6.10 -11.91
N GLU A 495 -32.94 6.45 -11.68
CA GLU A 495 -32.06 5.81 -10.71
C GLU A 495 -31.77 6.77 -9.54
N PHE A 496 -31.93 6.27 -8.31
CA PHE A 496 -31.71 7.01 -7.07
C PHE A 496 -30.79 6.26 -6.12
N GLY A 497 -30.21 6.98 -5.16
CA GLY A 497 -29.27 6.45 -4.17
C GLY A 497 -29.83 5.34 -3.28
N SER A 498 -31.15 5.29 -3.06
CA SER A 498 -31.83 4.25 -2.27
C SER A 498 -33.26 3.98 -2.78
N PRO A 499 -33.85 2.81 -2.50
CA PRO A 499 -35.25 2.53 -2.78
C PRO A 499 -36.22 3.51 -2.09
N GLU A 500 -35.88 3.94 -0.87
CA GLU A 500 -36.68 4.89 -0.10
C GLU A 500 -36.72 6.26 -0.77
N ASP A 501 -35.58 6.71 -1.30
CA ASP A 501 -35.51 7.98 -2.01
C ASP A 501 -36.29 7.93 -3.34
N ALA A 502 -36.17 6.81 -4.08
CA ALA A 502 -36.94 6.57 -5.30
C ALA A 502 -38.46 6.56 -5.03
N PHE A 503 -38.89 5.95 -3.94
CA PHE A 503 -40.29 6.00 -3.52
C PHE A 503 -40.70 7.41 -3.09
N GLY A 504 -39.85 8.10 -2.32
CA GLY A 504 -40.10 9.41 -1.76
C GLY A 504 -40.41 10.47 -2.81
N VAL A 505 -39.57 10.58 -3.85
CA VAL A 505 -39.75 11.60 -4.90
C VAL A 505 -41.08 11.45 -5.64
N PHE A 506 -41.47 10.22 -5.99
CA PHE A 506 -42.72 9.94 -6.70
C PHE A 506 -43.94 9.82 -5.78
N SER A 507 -43.75 9.86 -4.45
CA SER A 507 -44.85 9.86 -3.50
C SER A 507 -45.41 11.26 -3.22
N LYS A 508 -44.70 12.32 -3.58
CA LYS A 508 -45.07 13.71 -3.32
C LYS A 508 -46.22 14.20 -4.22
N ASP A 509 -46.32 13.67 -5.44
CA ASP A 509 -47.36 13.99 -6.42
C ASP A 509 -48.44 12.89 -6.47
N ARG A 510 -49.17 12.67 -5.37
CA ARG A 510 -50.35 11.79 -5.36
C ARG A 510 -51.62 12.61 -5.49
N ALA A 511 -52.00 12.94 -6.72
CA ALA A 511 -53.31 13.54 -7.00
C ALA A 511 -54.05 12.72 -8.06
N GLY A 512 -54.77 11.69 -7.64
CA GLY A 512 -55.66 10.96 -8.54
C GLY A 512 -56.39 9.78 -7.91
N THR A 513 -57.61 9.52 -8.38
CA THR A 513 -58.40 8.32 -8.09
C THR A 513 -57.70 7.06 -8.59
N ASP A 514 -57.66 6.04 -7.73
CA ASP A 514 -57.03 4.74 -7.95
C ASP A 514 -57.68 3.97 -9.12
N ILE A 515 -56.89 3.63 -10.15
CA ILE A 515 -57.29 2.72 -11.21
C ILE A 515 -56.55 1.41 -11.00
N LYS A 516 -57.28 0.36 -10.59
CA LYS A 516 -56.74 -1.00 -10.43
C LYS A 516 -56.26 -1.56 -11.75
N LEU A 517 -54.94 -1.61 -11.94
CA LEU A 517 -54.29 -2.50 -12.90
C LEU A 517 -53.86 -3.75 -12.11
N GLY A 518 -54.27 -4.95 -12.51
CA GLY A 518 -54.04 -6.18 -11.75
C GLY A 518 -52.59 -6.42 -11.30
N ASN A 519 -52.41 -7.36 -10.36
CA ASN A 519 -51.15 -7.68 -9.65
C ASN A 519 -50.65 -6.60 -8.67
N GLY A 520 -51.56 -5.91 -7.99
CA GLY A 520 -51.20 -4.97 -6.92
C GLY A 520 -50.57 -3.67 -7.41
N SER A 521 -50.63 -3.39 -8.72
CA SER A 521 -50.16 -2.14 -9.32
C SER A 521 -51.28 -1.09 -9.29
N ALA A 522 -50.95 0.16 -8.98
CA ALA A 522 -51.86 1.29 -9.08
C ALA A 522 -51.36 2.27 -10.15
N LEU A 523 -52.25 2.74 -11.02
CA LEU A 523 -51.99 3.85 -11.95
C LEU A 523 -52.59 5.12 -11.37
N PHE A 524 -51.76 6.16 -11.18
CA PHE A 524 -52.21 7.49 -10.81
C PHE A 524 -52.17 8.38 -12.07
N ASN A 525 -53.29 9.01 -12.43
CA ASN A 525 -53.31 10.01 -13.49
C ASN A 525 -52.62 11.28 -12.98
N ASN A 526 -51.32 11.41 -13.22
CA ASN A 526 -50.59 12.66 -13.00
C ASN A 526 -50.33 13.32 -14.35
N TYR A 527 -50.80 14.56 -14.49
CA TYR A 527 -50.31 15.45 -15.55
C TYR A 527 -48.98 16.02 -15.07
N LEU A 528 -47.86 15.52 -15.59
CA LEU A 528 -46.64 16.32 -15.63
C LEU A 528 -46.98 17.50 -16.55
N TYR A 529 -47.14 18.69 -15.99
CA TYR A 529 -47.13 19.91 -16.80
C TYR A 529 -45.70 20.03 -17.36
N LEU A 530 -45.54 19.58 -18.61
CA LEU A 530 -44.39 19.88 -19.47
C LEU A 530 -44.41 21.35 -19.89
#